data_AF-A0A9D1S781-F1
#
_entry.id   AF-A0A9D1S781-F1
#
_cell.length_a   1.000
_cell.length_b   1.000
_cell.length_c   1.000
_cell.angle_alpha   90.00
_cell.angle_beta   90.00
_cell.angle_gamma   90.00
#
_symmetry.space_group_name_H-M   'P 1'
#
loop_
_entity.id
_entity.type
_entity.pdbx_description
1 polymer ?
#
loop_
_entity_poly.entity_id
_entity_poly.type
_entity_poly.pdbx_seq_one_letter_code
_entity_poly.pdbx_strand_id
1 'polypeptide(L)'
;MRIENMNTREYRVAMVLYSSALKIVTAKLDIINEELHLRKKNTPIEYIKSRLKTADSISAKLVRRGYAPTLTNAKKYIDDIAGVRIICAFTDDIYEVAQIIEQNMGFDVVLVKDYIKNPKP
;
A
#
# COMPACT_ATOMS: atom_id res chain seq x y z
N MET A 1 -0.52 29.61 -7.26
CA MET A 1 0.32 28.84 -6.32
C MET A 1 1.22 27.93 -7.14
N ARG A 2 2.52 28.24 -7.25
CA ARG A 2 3.45 27.47 -8.09
C ARG A 2 3.59 26.05 -7.52
N ILE A 3 3.36 25.05 -8.37
CA ILE A 3 3.62 23.64 -8.10
C ILE A 3 5.14 23.45 -8.15
N GLU A 4 5.86 23.96 -7.16
CA GLU A 4 7.31 23.76 -7.10
C GLU A 4 7.59 22.36 -6.52
N ASN A 5 8.17 21.52 -7.38
CA ASN A 5 9.02 20.37 -7.08
C ASN A 5 8.41 18.95 -6.99
N MET A 6 7.47 18.62 -7.89
CA MET A 6 7.14 17.21 -8.19
C MET A 6 7.81 16.66 -9.45
N ASN A 7 8.70 17.42 -10.08
CA ASN A 7 9.42 17.00 -11.30
C ASN A 7 10.95 17.05 -11.15
N THR A 8 11.45 17.16 -9.92
CA THR A 8 12.88 17.18 -9.60
C THR A 8 13.50 15.78 -9.68
N ARG A 9 14.82 15.72 -9.85
CA ARG A 9 15.58 14.46 -9.81
C ARG A 9 15.31 13.67 -8.52
N GLU A 10 15.23 14.37 -7.39
CA GLU A 10 14.95 13.78 -6.08
C GLU A 10 13.58 13.10 -6.02
N TYR A 11 12.55 13.73 -6.60
CA TYR A 11 11.23 13.13 -6.70
C TYR A 11 11.26 11.85 -7.53
N ARG A 12 11.92 11.87 -8.69
CA ARG A 12 12.06 10.67 -9.54
C ARG A 12 12.76 9.53 -8.80
N VAL A 13 13.84 9.82 -8.08
CA VAL A 13 14.54 8.83 -7.23
C VAL A 13 13.60 8.27 -6.17
N ALA A 14 12.85 9.12 -5.47
CA ALA A 14 11.89 8.65 -4.47
C ALA A 14 10.81 7.74 -5.09
N MET A 15 10.27 8.09 -6.26
CA MET A 15 9.27 7.26 -6.94
C MET A 15 9.82 5.92 -7.41
N VAL A 16 11.09 5.86 -7.83
CA VAL A 16 11.78 4.59 -8.11
C VAL A 16 11.86 3.74 -6.84
N LEU A 17 12.21 4.32 -5.68
CA LEU A 17 12.26 3.58 -4.41
C LEU A 17 10.88 3.02 -4.02
N TYR A 18 9.80 3.82 -4.14
CA TYR A 18 8.43 3.34 -3.88
C TYR A 18 8.01 2.23 -4.85
N SER A 19 8.38 2.34 -6.13
CA SER A 19 8.13 1.29 -7.12
C SER A 19 8.90 0.01 -6.80
N SER A 20 10.16 0.12 -6.40
CA SER A 20 10.97 -1.02 -5.96
C SER A 20 10.37 -1.69 -4.71
N ALA A 21 9.92 -0.91 -3.72
CA ALA A 21 9.24 -1.44 -2.56
C ALA A 21 7.97 -2.21 -2.94
N LEU A 22 7.15 -1.68 -3.87
CA LEU A 22 5.97 -2.39 -4.39
C LEU A 22 6.34 -3.74 -5.02
N LYS A 23 7.43 -3.81 -5.79
CA LYS A 23 7.87 -5.07 -6.40
C LYS A 23 8.24 -6.12 -5.35
N ILE A 24 8.99 -5.72 -4.32
CA ILE A 24 9.38 -6.60 -3.22
C ILE A 24 8.14 -7.10 -2.47
N VAL A 25 7.23 -6.20 -2.11
CA VAL A 25 6.00 -6.55 -1.40
C VAL A 25 5.12 -7.47 -2.25
N THR A 26 4.94 -7.16 -3.53
CA THR A 26 4.11 -7.96 -4.44
C THR A 26 4.69 -9.38 -4.58
N ALA A 27 6.00 -9.50 -4.83
CA ALA A 27 6.65 -10.81 -4.94
C ALA A 27 6.50 -11.66 -3.65
N LYS A 28 6.64 -11.03 -2.48
CA LYS A 28 6.40 -11.74 -1.21
C LYS A 28 4.93 -12.17 -1.03
N LEU A 29 3.98 -11.33 -1.44
CA LEU A 29 2.55 -11.69 -1.39
C LEU A 29 2.21 -12.80 -2.38
N ASP A 30 2.85 -12.83 -3.54
CA ASP A 30 2.68 -13.90 -4.52
C ASP A 30 3.15 -15.24 -3.94
N ILE A 31 4.30 -15.27 -3.26
CA ILE A 31 4.79 -16.46 -2.54
C ILE A 31 3.78 -16.91 -1.47
N ILE A 32 3.29 -15.97 -0.64
CA ILE A 32 2.27 -16.28 0.39
C ILE A 32 1.00 -16.84 -0.25
N ASN A 33 0.57 -16.28 -1.38
CA ASN A 33 -0.61 -16.74 -2.10
C ASN A 33 -0.42 -18.18 -2.62
N GLU A 34 0.74 -18.49 -3.19
CA GLU A 34 1.09 -19.85 -3.63
C GLU A 34 1.11 -20.84 -2.45
N GLU A 35 1.69 -20.48 -1.31
CA GLU A 35 1.69 -21.31 -0.11
C GLU A 35 0.28 -21.59 0.42
N LEU A 36 -0.60 -20.60 0.38
CA LEU A 36 -2.00 -20.73 0.81
C LEU A 36 -2.79 -21.67 -0.10
N HIS A 37 -2.56 -21.60 -1.42
CA HIS A 37 -3.17 -22.53 -2.39
C HIS A 37 -2.76 -23.99 -2.14
N LEU A 38 -1.52 -24.24 -1.72
CA LEU A 38 -1.05 -25.61 -1.46
C LEU A 38 -1.66 -26.20 -0.19
N ARG A 39 -1.92 -25.37 0.84
CA ARG A 39 -2.39 -25.83 2.15
C ARG A 39 -3.91 -26.02 2.22
N LYS A 40 -4.67 -25.32 1.37
CA LYS A 40 -6.14 -25.25 1.49
C LYS A 40 -6.84 -25.67 0.22
N LYS A 41 -8.03 -26.25 0.41
CA LYS A 41 -8.94 -26.62 -0.69
C LYS A 41 -9.55 -25.39 -1.38
N ASN A 42 -9.65 -24.27 -0.66
CA ASN A 42 -10.14 -22.98 -1.14
C ASN A 42 -9.06 -21.91 -0.94
N THR A 43 -8.90 -21.05 -1.94
CA THR A 43 -7.93 -19.96 -1.90
C THR A 43 -8.54 -18.73 -1.20
N PRO A 44 -7.94 -18.23 -0.11
CA PRO A 44 -8.44 -17.04 0.58
C PRO A 44 -8.22 -15.74 -0.22
N ILE A 45 -7.19 -15.67 -1.06
CA ILE A 45 -6.86 -14.51 -1.90
C ILE A 45 -7.33 -14.74 -3.34
N GLU A 46 -8.23 -13.89 -3.85
CA GLU A 46 -8.67 -13.94 -5.25
C GLU A 46 -7.67 -13.26 -6.19
N TYR A 47 -7.25 -12.04 -5.86
CA TYR A 47 -6.28 -11.29 -6.65
C TYR A 47 -5.58 -10.20 -5.82
N ILE A 48 -4.36 -9.90 -6.24
CA ILE A 48 -3.52 -8.84 -5.68
C ILE A 48 -3.36 -7.74 -6.73
N LYS A 49 -3.56 -6.48 -6.34
CA LYS A 49 -3.36 -5.30 -7.18
C LYS A 49 -2.39 -4.34 -6.51
N SER A 50 -1.28 -4.05 -7.16
CA SER A 50 -0.37 -2.99 -6.73
C SER A 50 -0.64 -1.69 -7.50
N ARG A 51 -0.40 -0.55 -6.85
CA ARG A 51 -0.55 0.78 -7.44
C ARG A 51 0.49 1.73 -6.87
N LEU A 52 1.13 2.47 -7.77
CA LEU A 52 1.89 3.66 -7.43
C LEU A 52 1.03 4.92 -7.63
N LYS A 53 0.96 5.79 -6.62
CA LYS A 53 0.18 7.03 -6.70
C LYS A 53 0.84 8.01 -7.69
N THR A 54 0.03 8.66 -8.54
CA THR A 54 0.55 9.66 -9.48
C THR A 54 0.94 10.94 -8.75
N ALA A 55 1.85 11.72 -9.37
CA ALA A 55 2.28 13.00 -8.83
C ALA A 55 1.10 13.94 -8.56
N ASP A 56 0.18 14.07 -9.52
CA ASP A 56 -1.01 14.91 -9.38
C ASP A 56 -1.91 14.46 -8.21
N SER A 57 -2.09 13.15 -8.05
CA SER A 57 -2.87 12.58 -6.93
C SER A 57 -2.21 12.79 -5.58
N ILE A 58 -0.88 12.78 -5.50
CA ILE A 58 -0.12 13.08 -4.28
C ILE A 58 -0.28 14.58 -3.95
N SER A 59 -0.03 15.46 -4.93
CA SER A 59 -0.23 16.91 -4.81
C SER A 59 -1.62 17.25 -4.31
N ALA A 60 -2.66 16.75 -4.98
CA ALA A 60 -4.04 17.03 -4.63
C ALA A 60 -4.38 16.55 -3.20
N LYS A 61 -3.86 15.40 -2.78
CA LYS A 61 -4.08 14.87 -1.43
C LYS A 61 -3.39 15.70 -0.35
N LEU A 62 -2.20 16.24 -0.62
CA LEU A 62 -1.50 17.17 0.27
C LEU A 62 -2.25 18.48 0.41
N VAL A 63 -2.65 19.10 -0.70
CA VAL A 63 -3.42 20.36 -0.69
C VAL A 63 -4.74 20.18 0.06
N ARG A 64 -5.47 19.10 -0.19
CA ARG A 64 -6.72 18.78 0.53
C ARG A 64 -6.52 18.62 2.05
N ARG A 65 -5.31 18.24 2.48
CA ARG A 65 -4.94 18.10 3.90
C ARG A 65 -4.28 19.37 4.46
N GLY A 66 -4.21 20.46 3.70
CA GLY A 66 -3.61 21.73 4.14
C GLY A 66 -2.07 21.77 4.07
N TYR A 67 -1.44 20.84 3.36
CA TYR A 67 0.02 20.78 3.23
C TYR A 67 0.50 21.27 1.86
N ALA A 68 1.65 21.94 1.84
CA ALA A 68 2.32 22.30 0.59
C ALA A 68 2.74 21.04 -0.21
N PRO A 69 2.61 21.04 -1.55
CA PRO A 69 2.90 19.89 -2.41
C PRO A 69 4.41 19.66 -2.60
N THR A 70 5.12 19.32 -1.53
CA THR A 70 6.56 19.04 -1.53
C THR A 70 6.85 17.55 -1.30
N LEU A 71 8.01 17.08 -1.76
CA LEU A 71 8.44 15.70 -1.51
C LEU A 71 8.55 15.38 -0.01
N THR A 72 9.05 16.32 0.79
CA THR A 72 9.15 16.18 2.25
C THR A 72 7.77 15.95 2.89
N ASN A 73 6.78 16.76 2.51
CA ASN A 73 5.42 16.59 3.01
C ASN A 73 4.76 15.31 2.48
N ALA A 74 5.04 14.92 1.23
CA ALA A 74 4.56 13.66 0.69
C ALA A 74 5.03 12.46 1.53
N LYS A 75 6.35 12.38 1.79
CA LYS A 75 6.94 11.32 2.63
C LYS A 75 6.37 11.30 4.04
N LYS A 76 6.07 12.47 4.62
CA LYS A 76 5.62 12.59 6.01
C LYS A 76 4.13 12.34 6.21
N TYR A 77 3.29 12.73 5.26
CA TYR A 77 1.82 12.81 5.47
C TYR A 77 1.00 11.95 4.52
N ILE A 78 1.62 11.22 3.59
CA ILE A 78 0.92 10.38 2.61
C ILE A 78 1.37 8.93 2.77
N ASP A 79 0.53 8.14 3.44
CA ASP A 79 0.81 6.73 3.75
C ASP A 79 0.62 5.80 2.53
N ASP A 80 -0.10 6.25 1.50
CA ASP A 80 -0.55 5.44 0.34
C ASP A 80 0.14 5.82 -0.97
N ILE A 81 1.44 6.16 -0.94
CA ILE A 81 2.22 6.41 -2.16
C ILE A 81 2.43 5.09 -2.92
N ALA A 82 2.88 4.06 -2.21
CA ALA A 82 2.97 2.68 -2.67
C ALA A 82 1.88 1.87 -1.97
N GLY A 83 0.83 1.49 -2.70
CA GLY A 83 -0.28 0.71 -2.15
C GLY A 83 -0.40 -0.66 -2.81
N VAL A 84 -0.66 -1.68 -1.99
CA VAL A 84 -1.12 -3.00 -2.44
C VAL A 84 -2.53 -3.23 -1.91
N ARG A 85 -3.39 -3.80 -2.76
CA ARG A 85 -4.74 -4.22 -2.42
C ARG A 85 -4.84 -5.72 -2.63
N ILE A 86 -5.25 -6.40 -1.58
CA ILE A 86 -5.50 -7.85 -1.59
C ILE A 86 -7.01 -8.02 -1.51
N ILE A 87 -7.57 -8.81 -2.41
CA ILE A 87 -8.99 -9.09 -2.48
C ILE A 87 -9.19 -10.54 -2.08
N CYS A 88 -10.07 -10.76 -1.11
CA CYS A 88 -10.35 -12.07 -0.53
C CYS A 88 -11.79 -12.47 -0.84
N ALA A 89 -12.07 -13.78 -0.86
CA ALA A 89 -13.38 -14.31 -1.17
C ALA A 89 -14.39 -14.06 -0.04
N PHE A 90 -13.96 -14.25 1.21
CA PHE A 90 -14.80 -14.06 2.39
C PHE A 90 -14.21 -13.04 3.37
N THR A 91 -15.06 -12.55 4.29
CA THR A 91 -14.62 -11.59 5.32
C THR A 91 -13.64 -12.23 6.31
N ASP A 92 -13.84 -13.51 6.66
CA ASP A 92 -12.96 -14.23 7.58
C ASP A 92 -11.54 -14.41 6.99
N ASP A 93 -11.44 -14.59 5.67
CA ASP A 93 -10.16 -14.68 4.96
C ASP A 93 -9.32 -13.40 5.11
N ILE A 94 -9.97 -12.23 5.26
CA ILE A 94 -9.27 -10.94 5.42
C ILE A 94 -8.42 -10.96 6.69
N TYR A 95 -8.98 -11.46 7.79
CA TYR A 95 -8.28 -11.49 9.07
C TYR A 95 -7.17 -12.53 9.07
N GLU A 96 -7.40 -13.70 8.47
CA GLU A 96 -6.36 -14.73 8.34
C GLU A 96 -5.19 -14.25 7.48
N VAL A 97 -5.48 -13.68 6.30
CA VAL A 97 -4.45 -13.15 5.40
C VAL A 97 -3.68 -12.02 6.07
N ALA A 98 -4.35 -11.13 6.81
CA ALA A 98 -3.70 -10.07 7.57
C ALA A 98 -2.72 -10.64 8.63
N GLN A 99 -3.12 -11.67 9.36
CA GLN A 99 -2.26 -12.33 10.35
C GLN A 99 -1.03 -12.98 9.71
N ILE A 100 -1.21 -13.67 8.57
CA ILE A 100 -0.10 -14.30 7.86
C ILE A 100 0.88 -13.25 7.34
N ILE A 101 0.38 -12.14 6.81
CA ILE A 101 1.19 -11.03 6.33
C ILE A 101 2.02 -10.43 7.46
N GLU A 102 1.40 -10.16 8.61
CA GLU A 102 2.08 -9.62 9.78
C GLU A 102 3.23 -10.53 10.26
N GLN A 103 3.02 -11.85 10.22
CA GLN A 103 4.03 -12.82 10.68
C GLN A 103 5.16 -13.08 9.67
N ASN A 104 4.87 -13.05 8.37
CA ASN A 104 5.79 -13.58 7.34
C ASN A 104 6.43 -12.50 6.45
N MET A 105 5.89 -11.27 6.42
CA MET A 105 6.44 -10.26 5.53
C MET A 105 7.74 -9.61 6.03
N GLY A 106 8.04 -9.69 7.34
CA GLY A 106 9.21 -9.04 7.93
C GLY A 106 9.16 -7.52 7.82
N PHE A 107 7.96 -6.94 7.91
CA PHE A 107 7.72 -5.50 7.96
C PHE A 107 7.13 -5.13 9.31
N ASP A 108 7.47 -3.95 9.81
CA ASP A 108 6.85 -3.42 11.01
C ASP A 108 5.46 -2.86 10.70
N VAL A 109 4.46 -3.34 11.44
CA VAL A 109 3.11 -2.79 11.36
C VAL A 109 3.07 -1.47 12.13
N VAL A 110 3.00 -0.36 11.40
CA VAL A 110 2.95 0.99 12.00
C VAL A 110 1.54 1.40 12.40
N LEU A 111 0.52 0.98 11.65
CA LEU A 111 -0.87 1.39 11.87
C LEU A 111 -1.86 0.40 11.25
N VAL A 112 -2.83 -0.05 12.04
CA VAL A 112 -3.96 -0.87 11.59
C VAL A 112 -5.25 -0.08 11.68
N LYS A 113 -6.08 -0.14 10.63
CA LYS A 113 -7.43 0.46 10.61
C LYS A 113 -8.44 -0.56 10.10
N ASP A 114 -9.23 -1.11 11.01
CA ASP A 114 -10.27 -2.08 10.70
C ASP A 114 -11.62 -1.37 10.48
N TYR A 115 -11.96 -1.17 9.21
CA TYR A 115 -13.24 -0.58 8.79
C TYR A 115 -14.37 -1.60 8.64
N ILE A 116 -14.11 -2.90 8.80
CA ILE A 116 -15.15 -3.93 8.85
C ILE A 116 -15.78 -3.88 10.24
N LYS A 117 -14.94 -3.88 11.29
CA LYS A 117 -15.37 -3.77 12.68
C LYS A 117 -15.83 -2.36 13.04
N ASN A 118 -15.16 -1.33 12.52
CA ASN A 118 -15.50 0.08 12.77
C ASN A 118 -15.75 0.81 11.46
N PRO A 119 -16.94 0.68 10.86
CA PRO A 119 -17.29 1.38 9.63
C PRO A 119 -17.07 2.88 9.76
N LYS A 120 -16.72 3.53 8.65
CA LYS A 120 -16.63 4.99 8.63
C LYS A 120 -18.03 5.59 8.90
N PRO A 121 -18.09 6.72 9.64
CA PRO A 121 -19.32 7.49 9.75
C PRO A 121 -19.79 8.02 8.39
#